data_AF-A0A3D4TMG2-F1
#
_entry.id   AF-A0A3D4TMG2-F1
#
_cell.length_a   1.000
_cell.length_b   1.000
_cell.length_c   1.000
_cell.angle_alpha   90.00
_cell.angle_beta   90.00
_cell.angle_gamma   90.00
#
_symmetry.space_group_name_H-M   'P 1'
#
loop_
_entity.id
_entity.type
_entity.pdbx_description
1 polymer ?
#
loop_
_entity_poly.entity_id
_entity_poly.type
_entity_poly.pdbx_seq_one_letter_code
_entity_poly.pdbx_strand_id
1 'polypeptide(L)'
;MAKRTESAEELRERILAAMRADIGISERMALPFVESVMQCFAGEQPYFPAAVRSYPKPDIQRALEAGIPVKQVMRDFDVSRSKLHELFPGGLPRRGKQALSTVSMKVETN
;
A
#
# COMPACT_ATOMS: atom_id res chain seq x y z
N MET A 1 -4.05 -19.69 -11.06
CA MET A 1 -4.53 -19.71 -9.65
C MET A 1 -6.03 -19.54 -9.68
N ALA A 2 -6.80 -20.56 -9.29
CA ALA A 2 -8.25 -20.47 -9.25
C ALA A 2 -8.64 -19.47 -8.15
N LYS A 3 -9.37 -18.42 -8.51
CA LYS A 3 -9.98 -17.49 -7.53
C LYS A 3 -10.89 -18.31 -6.63
N ARG A 4 -10.67 -18.25 -5.31
CA ARG A 4 -11.64 -18.78 -4.33
C ARG A 4 -12.98 -18.09 -4.60
N THR A 5 -13.98 -18.87 -4.99
CA THR A 5 -15.37 -18.44 -5.03
C THR A 5 -15.82 -18.25 -3.59
N GLU A 6 -15.90 -16.99 -3.16
CA GLU A 6 -16.51 -16.60 -1.90
C GLU A 6 -18.01 -16.89 -1.96
N SER A 7 -18.54 -17.52 -0.91
CA SER A 7 -19.97 -17.81 -0.81
C SER A 7 -20.77 -16.53 -0.54
N ALA A 8 -22.06 -16.53 -0.88
CA ALA A 8 -22.93 -15.38 -0.64
C ALA A 8 -22.98 -14.98 0.85
N GLU A 9 -22.86 -15.94 1.77
CA GLU A 9 -22.83 -15.65 3.21
C GLU A 9 -21.50 -15.02 3.66
N GLU A 10 -20.37 -15.46 3.12
CA GLU A 10 -19.08 -14.81 3.41
C GLU A 10 -19.06 -13.35 2.93
N LEU A 11 -19.65 -13.08 1.76
CA LEU A 11 -19.82 -11.72 1.25
C LEU A 11 -20.70 -10.88 2.18
N ARG A 12 -21.82 -11.45 2.64
CA ARG A 12 -22.76 -10.81 3.57
C ARG A 12 -22.06 -10.41 4.87
N GLU A 13 -21.34 -11.34 5.49
CA GLU A 13 -20.60 -11.09 6.74
C GLU A 13 -19.53 -10.02 6.55
N ARG A 14 -18.81 -10.04 5.44
CA ARG A 14 -17.76 -9.05 5.15
C ARG A 14 -18.31 -7.64 5.00
N ILE A 15 -19.43 -7.46 4.29
CA ILE A 15 -20.08 -6.15 4.13
C ILE A 15 -20.56 -5.65 5.51
N LEU A 16 -21.18 -6.53 6.30
CA LEU A 16 -21.66 -6.17 7.64
C LEU A 16 -20.50 -5.75 8.55
N ALA A 17 -19.38 -6.48 8.53
CA ALA A 17 -18.18 -6.16 9.29
C ALA A 17 -17.59 -4.79 8.88
N ALA A 18 -17.53 -4.50 7.58
CA ALA A 18 -17.06 -3.21 7.07
C ALA A 18 -17.97 -2.05 7.51
N MET A 19 -19.29 -2.21 7.41
CA MET A 19 -20.25 -1.19 7.86
C MET A 19 -20.13 -0.89 9.36
N ARG A 20 -19.87 -1.91 10.18
CA ARG A 20 -19.64 -1.73 11.62
C ARG A 20 -18.33 -1.00 11.90
N ALA A 21 -17.25 -1.34 11.20
CA ALA A 21 -15.93 -0.76 11.39
C ALA A 21 -15.85 0.71 10.95
N ASP A 22 -16.41 1.04 9.79
CA ASP A 22 -16.22 2.35 9.16
C ASP A 22 -17.31 3.37 9.56
N ILE A 23 -18.54 2.91 9.81
CA ILE A 23 -19.73 3.78 9.99
C ILE A 23 -20.30 3.66 11.41
N GLY A 24 -19.96 2.61 12.17
CA GLY A 24 -20.42 2.44 13.56
C GLY A 24 -21.90 2.07 13.72
N ILE A 25 -22.56 1.63 12.65
CA ILE A 25 -23.98 1.23 12.67
C ILE A 25 -24.15 -0.17 13.27
N SER A 26 -25.27 -0.37 13.98
CA SER A 26 -25.63 -1.67 14.53
C SER A 26 -26.02 -2.65 13.43
N GLU A 27 -25.88 -3.95 13.69
CA GLU A 27 -26.23 -5.02 12.73
C GLU A 27 -27.68 -4.90 12.25
N ARG A 28 -28.61 -4.61 13.16
CA ARG A 28 -30.03 -4.39 12.84
C ARG A 28 -30.25 -3.26 11.83
N MET A 29 -29.40 -2.22 11.87
CA MET A 29 -29.45 -1.10 10.94
C MET A 29 -28.75 -1.42 9.61
N ALA A 30 -27.69 -2.24 9.65
CA ALA A 30 -26.90 -2.60 8.46
C ALA A 30 -27.61 -3.61 7.56
N LEU A 31 -28.36 -4.55 8.14
CA LEU A 31 -29.07 -5.62 7.42
C LEU A 31 -29.83 -5.17 6.17
N PRO A 32 -30.72 -4.16 6.19
CA PRO A 32 -31.46 -3.76 4.99
C PRO A 32 -30.54 -3.26 3.86
N PHE A 33 -29.40 -2.64 4.19
CA PHE A 33 -28.42 -2.21 3.19
C PHE A 33 -27.67 -3.40 2.60
N VAL A 34 -27.25 -4.34 3.44
CA VAL A 34 -26.59 -5.57 2.99
C VAL A 34 -27.52 -6.37 2.08
N GLU A 35 -28.79 -6.55 2.46
CA GLU A 35 -29.78 -7.22 1.61
C GLU A 35 -29.99 -6.51 0.28
N SER A 36 -30.09 -5.18 0.27
CA SER A 36 -30.23 -4.41 -0.98
C SER A 36 -29.02 -4.63 -1.90
N VAL A 37 -27.81 -4.61 -1.33
CA VAL A 37 -26.57 -4.86 -2.07
C VAL A 37 -26.54 -6.28 -2.62
N MET A 38 -26.90 -7.29 -1.81
CA MET A 38 -26.96 -8.69 -2.23
C MET A 38 -28.02 -8.92 -3.33
N GLN A 39 -29.18 -8.26 -3.23
CA GLN A 39 -30.24 -8.33 -4.24
C GLN A 39 -29.85 -7.65 -5.57
N CYS A 40 -29.15 -6.50 -5.52
CA CYS A 40 -28.66 -5.82 -6.72
C CYS A 40 -27.76 -6.72 -7.58
N PHE A 41 -27.05 -7.65 -6.96
CA PHE A 41 -26.18 -8.57 -7.67
C PHE A 41 -26.89 -9.85 -8.13
N ALA A 42 -28.13 -10.14 -7.70
CA ALA A 42 -28.99 -11.21 -8.22
C ALA A 42 -28.33 -12.60 -8.41
N GLY A 43 -27.31 -12.93 -7.62
CA GLY A 43 -26.54 -14.18 -7.74
C GLY A 43 -25.30 -14.11 -8.66
N GLU A 44 -25.04 -12.96 -9.28
CA GLU A 44 -23.79 -12.66 -9.96
C GLU A 44 -22.66 -12.39 -8.94
N GLN A 45 -21.43 -12.77 -9.30
CA GLN A 45 -20.24 -12.49 -8.51
C GLN A 45 -19.58 -11.19 -9.00
N PRO A 46 -19.81 -10.05 -8.33
CA PRO A 46 -19.29 -8.78 -8.81
C PRO A 46 -17.79 -8.76 -8.61
N TYR A 47 -17.06 -8.28 -9.61
CA TYR A 47 -15.65 -7.97 -9.41
C TYR A 47 -15.53 -6.68 -8.61
N PHE A 48 -15.16 -6.81 -7.33
CA PHE A 48 -14.73 -5.68 -6.53
C PHE A 48 -13.22 -5.46 -6.76
N PRO A 49 -12.80 -4.37 -7.42
CA PRO A 49 -11.39 -4.07 -7.53
C PRO A 49 -10.82 -3.85 -6.12
N ALA A 50 -9.71 -4.51 -5.84
CA ALA A 50 -9.02 -4.30 -4.57
C ALA A 50 -8.66 -2.80 -4.43
N ALA A 51 -8.90 -2.23 -3.24
CA ALA A 51 -8.50 -0.87 -2.95
C ALA A 51 -7.02 -0.70 -3.28
N VAL A 52 -6.69 0.34 -4.06
CA VAL A 52 -5.31 0.62 -4.43
C VAL A 52 -4.57 0.98 -3.15
N ARG A 53 -3.65 0.11 -2.73
CA ARG A 53 -2.81 0.34 -1.57
C ARG A 53 -2.01 1.63 -1.78
N SER A 54 -2.24 2.61 -0.91
CA SER A 54 -1.41 3.81 -0.84
C SER A 54 -0.15 3.50 -0.04
N TYR A 55 1.01 3.82 -0.60
CA TYR A 55 2.30 3.67 0.09
C TYR A 55 2.76 5.05 0.55
N PRO A 56 3.17 5.22 1.83
CA PRO A 56 3.68 6.48 2.35
C PRO A 56 5.10 6.73 1.82
N LYS A 57 5.21 7.05 0.53
CA LYS A 57 6.48 7.26 -0.17
C LYS A 57 7.43 8.25 0.53
N PRO A 58 6.96 9.38 1.09
CA PRO A 58 7.84 10.30 1.83
C PRO A 58 8.48 9.69 3.08
N ASP A 59 7.77 8.80 3.77
CA ASP A 59 8.26 8.16 5.00
C ASP A 59 9.25 7.05 4.69
N ILE A 60 8.95 6.27 3.65
CA ILE A 60 9.86 5.25 3.11
C ILE A 60 11.16 5.91 2.64
N GLN A 61 11.07 7.05 1.95
CA GLN A 61 12.23 7.81 1.50
C GLN A 61 13.08 8.27 2.69
N ARG A 62 12.47 8.90 3.70
CA ARG A 62 13.16 9.35 4.92
C ARG A 62 13.87 8.19 5.64
N ALA A 63 13.22 7.03 5.74
CA ALA A 63 13.80 5.84 6.35
C ALA A 63 15.07 5.36 5.60
N LEU A 64 15.01 5.34 4.27
CA LEU A 64 16.14 4.93 3.42
C LEU A 64 17.29 5.95 3.48
N GLU A 65 16.98 7.25 3.48
CA GLU A 65 17.96 8.34 3.64
C GLU A 65 18.61 8.34 5.02
N ALA A 66 17.88 7.95 6.07
CA ALA A 66 18.43 7.75 7.41
C ALA A 66 19.40 6.55 7.49
N GLY A 67 19.49 5.74 6.43
CA GLY A 67 20.35 4.57 6.36
C GLY A 67 19.74 3.30 6.99
N ILE A 68 18.41 3.29 7.20
CA ILE A 68 17.73 2.07 7.67
C ILE A 68 17.90 0.98 6.60
N PRO A 69 18.32 -0.25 6.98
CA PRO A 69 18.54 -1.32 6.02
C PRO A 69 17.27 -1.61 5.21
N VAL A 70 17.43 -1.83 3.90
CA VAL A 70 16.30 -2.10 2.97
C VAL A 70 15.41 -3.23 3.47
N LYS A 71 15.99 -4.30 4.02
CA LYS A 71 15.22 -5.43 4.58
C LYS A 71 14.32 -5.02 5.74
N GLN A 72 14.78 -4.07 6.56
CA GLN A 72 13.98 -3.51 7.65
C GLN A 72 12.90 -2.59 7.10
N VAL A 73 13.21 -1.69 6.17
CA VAL A 73 12.20 -0.84 5.50
C VAL A 73 11.11 -1.69 4.83
N MET A 74 11.48 -2.80 4.19
CA MET A 74 10.51 -3.74 3.60
C MET A 74 9.53 -4.30 4.62
N ARG A 75 10.03 -4.65 5.81
CA ARG A 75 9.20 -5.18 6.90
C ARG A 75 8.33 -4.10 7.53
N ASP A 76 8.92 -2.96 7.85
CA ASP A 76 8.26 -1.90 8.61
C ASP A 76 7.15 -1.23 7.80
N PHE A 77 7.28 -1.18 6.46
CA PHE A 77 6.25 -0.65 5.56
C PHE A 77 5.46 -1.73 4.80
N ASP A 78 5.72 -3.01 5.09
CA ASP A 78 5.13 -4.17 4.40
C ASP A 78 5.19 -4.02 2.86
N VAL A 79 6.39 -3.73 2.34
CA VAL A 79 6.64 -3.55 0.90
C VAL A 79 7.59 -4.60 0.36
N SER A 80 7.27 -5.15 -0.81
CA SER A 80 8.19 -6.04 -1.51
C SER A 80 9.37 -5.26 -2.10
N ARG A 81 10.45 -5.98 -2.41
CA ARG A 81 11.62 -5.39 -3.06
C ARG A 81 11.29 -4.83 -4.45
N SER A 82 10.48 -5.55 -5.24
CA SER A 82 10.03 -5.07 -6.55
C SER A 82 9.21 -3.77 -6.41
N LYS A 83 8.29 -3.73 -5.45
CA LYS A 83 7.48 -2.55 -5.17
C LYS A 83 8.34 -1.35 -4.76
N LEU A 84 9.38 -1.54 -3.95
CA LEU A 84 10.32 -0.47 -3.62
C LEU A 84 11.00 0.11 -4.86
N HIS A 85 11.43 -0.73 -5.81
CA HIS A 85 12.03 -0.25 -7.06
C HIS A 85 11.02 0.41 -8.00
N GLU A 86 9.75 0.00 -7.99
CA GLU A 86 8.67 0.71 -8.69
C GLU A 86 8.40 2.10 -8.06
N LEU A 87 8.43 2.19 -6.73
CA LEU A 87 8.23 3.46 -6.02
C LEU A 87 9.39 4.44 -6.23
N PHE A 88 10.61 3.91 -6.42
CA PHE A 88 11.85 4.68 -6.63
C PHE A 88 12.58 4.21 -7.91
N PRO A 89 12.10 4.61 -9.10
CA PRO A 89 12.65 4.12 -10.38
C PRO A 89 14.10 4.57 -10.63
N GLY A 90 14.56 5.66 -9.99
CA GLY A 90 15.95 6.12 -10.03
C GLY A 90 16.91 5.39 -9.08
N GLY A 91 16.44 4.34 -8.41
CA GLY A 91 17.17 3.64 -7.36
C GLY A 91 16.78 4.08 -5.96
N LEU A 92 17.12 3.26 -4.97
CA LEU A 92 16.76 3.53 -3.58
C LEU A 92 17.57 4.73 -3.05
N PRO A 93 16.90 5.71 -2.41
CA PRO A 93 17.59 6.76 -1.67
C PRO A 93 18.62 6.14 -0.74
N ARG A 94 19.82 6.70 -0.71
CA ARG A 94 20.87 6.30 0.22
C ARG A 94 21.19 7.49 1.08
N ARG A 95 21.63 7.23 2.31
CA ARG A 95 22.25 8.25 3.16
C ARG A 95 23.27 9.01 2.34
N GLY A 96 22.98 10.29 2.08
CA GLY A 96 23.80 11.13 1.22
C GLY A 96 25.24 11.08 1.72
N LYS A 97 26.16 10.57 0.90
CA LYS A 97 27.52 11.09 0.95
C LYS A 97 27.34 12.55 0.57
N GLN A 98 27.63 13.48 1.49
CA GLN A 98 27.90 14.86 1.11
C GLN A 98 28.79 14.79 -0.13
N ALA A 99 28.36 15.44 -1.21
CA ALA A 99 29.17 15.61 -2.38
C ALA A 99 30.39 16.44 -1.96
N LEU A 100 31.48 15.76 -1.58
CA LEU A 100 32.80 16.35 -1.54
C LEU A 100 33.14 16.66 -3.00
N SER A 101 32.81 17.88 -3.41
CA SER A 101 33.22 18.45 -4.68
C SER A 101 34.74 18.55 -4.66
N THR A 102 35.43 17.56 -5.22
CA THR A 102 36.86 17.66 -5.55
C THR A 102 36.99 18.62 -6.73
N VAL A 103 36.99 19.92 -6.43
CA VAL A 103 37.50 20.93 -7.35
C VAL A 103 39.02 20.76 -7.36
N SER A 104 39.53 20.00 -8.34
CA SER A 104 40.95 19.96 -8.66
C SER A 104 41.38 21.34 -9.15
N MET A 105 41.94 22.15 -8.26
CA MET A 105 42.67 23.35 -8.64
C MET A 105 43.98 22.92 -9.32
N LYS A 106 44.02 22.98 -10.65
CA LYS A 106 45.29 23.07 -11.38
C LYS A 106 45.88 24.44 -11.06
N VAL A 107 46.88 24.45 -10.18
CA VAL A 107 47.76 25.61 -10.01
C VAL A 107 48.78 25.53 -11.14
N GLU A 108 48.65 26.42 -12.13
CA GLU A 108 49.74 26.72 -13.06
C GLU A 108 50.70 27.66 -12.34
N THR A 109 51.94 27.20 -12.13
CA THR A 109 53.06 28.03 -11.70
C THR A 109 53.81 28.53 -12.93
N ASN A 110 54.10 29.84 -12.91
CA ASN A 110 54.87 30.65 -13.86
C ASN A 110 56.13 30.01 -14.43
#